data_AF-A0A7C2SRQ8-F1
#
_entry.id   AF-A0A7C2SRQ8-F1
#
_cell.length_a   1.000
_cell.length_b   1.000
_cell.length_c   1.000
_cell.angle_alpha   90.00
_cell.angle_beta   90.00
_cell.angle_gamma   90.00
#
_symmetry.space_group_name_H-M   'P 1'
#
loop_
_entity.id
_entity.type
_entity.pdbx_description
1 polymer ?
#
loop_
_entity_poly.entity_id
_entity_poly.type
_entity_poly.pdbx_seq_one_letter_code
_entity_poly.pdbx_strand_id
1 'polypeptide(L)'
;MDFGRPRARASALGPSGPGASWSAWSRSSAFSTEESASGAAAPTREGLAVRGPLRASRLICSVIQNDVSNNGTLPRRAFSCQGLPRVRSAGWIRPRLPDARFRRSGPSASIAAPRHPPSAVAPHDVSSSGVPGSLADYELIEKVADLEAVARDLAREPVLGFDTEADSFYHYFDKTCLVQVATRRRIFLVDPVVMGGPETLAPLGPLFANPDIRTIFHAADYDLYVLKRDCGFRFAGLFDTMICAQLLGYPAIGLAAIAERHFDLRLPKDEQRSDWSQRPLRESQLVYAAADVEHLIALAEVLERELRRLKRLGWAEEEFRALERRQWPEREFDRLGYLRIKGARALDPQALSVLRELYLVRDRRAREIDRPAFKVLGNRTLLEIAEKQPDAEAELGAIKGVTELILRRFGRDILAAVQRGLKKAHGPIPRLEGAIPRRRMDRRAERRLVALKRWRSTRASELALDPGVLCPNTALEAIALENPADAAGVARLPEVKPWFARSFGDDVVAALRGADAHAAA
;
A
#
# COMPACT_ATOMS: atom_id res chain seq x y z
N MET A 1 36.69 27.69 -57.04
CA MET A 1 35.79 28.81 -57.41
C MET A 1 34.44 28.50 -56.78
N ASP A 2 33.75 29.35 -56.03
CA ASP A 2 34.06 30.56 -55.30
C ASP A 2 32.87 30.73 -54.32
N PHE A 3 33.06 31.53 -53.28
CA PHE A 3 32.14 31.82 -52.18
C PHE A 3 30.75 32.34 -52.61
N GLY A 4 29.76 32.25 -51.71
CA GLY A 4 28.67 33.25 -51.71
C GLY A 4 27.35 32.90 -51.03
N ARG A 5 27.29 32.98 -49.69
CA ARG A 5 26.06 33.36 -48.93
C ARG A 5 25.68 34.84 -49.24
N PRO A 6 24.72 35.48 -48.53
CA PRO A 6 23.26 35.27 -48.41
C PRO A 6 22.52 36.63 -48.62
N ARG A 7 21.19 36.71 -48.46
CA ARG A 7 20.55 37.97 -47.98
C ARG A 7 19.35 37.72 -47.08
N ALA A 8 19.42 38.30 -45.89
CA ALA A 8 18.32 38.59 -44.98
C ALA A 8 18.12 40.12 -44.91
N ARG A 9 16.89 40.57 -44.62
CA ARG A 9 16.47 41.82 -43.96
C ARG A 9 14.94 41.73 -43.82
N ALA A 10 14.34 41.56 -42.63
CA ALA A 10 14.14 42.51 -41.52
C ALA A 10 13.24 43.70 -41.88
N SER A 11 12.01 43.75 -41.31
CA SER A 11 11.58 44.75 -40.30
C SER A 11 10.05 44.94 -40.19
N ALA A 12 9.54 44.70 -38.97
CA ALA A 12 8.44 45.28 -38.17
C ALA A 12 7.31 46.15 -38.80
N LEU A 13 6.06 45.86 -38.40
CA LEU A 13 5.16 46.65 -37.51
C LEU A 13 3.70 46.13 -37.57
N GLY A 14 3.01 46.01 -36.41
CA GLY A 14 1.60 45.55 -36.25
C GLY A 14 0.55 46.62 -36.62
N PRO A 15 -0.75 46.57 -36.18
CA PRO A 15 -1.44 45.78 -35.14
C PRO A 15 -2.56 44.88 -35.75
N SER A 16 -3.35 44.03 -35.07
CA SER A 16 -4.32 44.23 -33.99
C SER A 16 -4.98 42.88 -33.61
N GLY A 17 -5.19 42.63 -32.31
CA GLY A 17 -5.97 41.49 -31.77
C GLY A 17 -7.50 41.66 -31.93
N PRO A 18 -8.38 40.87 -31.25
CA PRO A 18 -8.22 40.17 -29.96
C PRO A 18 -8.46 38.63 -30.05
N GLY A 19 -8.14 37.76 -29.09
CA GLY A 19 -7.77 37.92 -27.69
C GLY A 19 -8.81 37.27 -26.77
N ALA A 20 -8.52 36.10 -26.19
CA ALA A 20 -9.16 35.60 -24.97
C ALA A 20 -8.22 34.61 -24.24
N SER A 21 -7.69 35.09 -23.11
CA SER A 21 -6.92 34.38 -22.09
C SER A 21 -7.79 34.15 -20.86
N TRP A 22 -7.52 33.11 -20.08
CA TRP A 22 -7.86 33.08 -18.66
C TRP A 22 -6.65 32.64 -17.84
N SER A 23 -6.28 33.48 -16.89
CA SER A 23 -5.29 33.27 -15.84
C SER A 23 -5.97 33.41 -14.49
N ALA A 24 -5.44 32.65 -13.52
CA ALA A 24 -5.42 32.77 -12.05
C ALA A 24 -6.22 33.89 -11.36
N TRP A 25 -6.58 33.68 -10.09
CA TRP A 25 -6.37 34.67 -9.02
C TRP A 25 -6.46 34.02 -7.63
N SER A 26 -5.78 34.64 -6.68
CA SER A 26 -5.66 34.29 -5.27
C SER A 26 -6.38 35.32 -4.38
N ARG A 27 -6.78 34.84 -3.19
CA ARG A 27 -6.86 35.52 -1.87
C ARG A 27 -8.08 36.37 -1.48
N SER A 28 -8.58 36.00 -0.30
CA SER A 28 -8.93 36.81 0.89
C SER A 28 -10.28 37.55 0.99
N SER A 29 -10.85 37.31 2.17
CA SER A 29 -11.99 37.90 2.88
C SER A 29 -11.86 39.39 3.23
N ALA A 30 -12.97 40.14 3.20
CA ALA A 30 -13.33 41.18 4.17
C ALA A 30 -14.77 41.69 3.96
N PHE A 31 -15.34 42.14 5.09
CA PHE A 31 -16.65 42.73 5.39
C PHE A 31 -17.06 43.98 4.59
N SER A 32 -18.39 44.22 4.52
CA SER A 32 -19.15 45.49 4.68
C SER A 32 -20.52 45.39 3.96
N THR A 33 -21.66 45.26 4.66
CA THR A 33 -22.58 46.29 5.20
C THR A 33 -23.20 47.26 4.19
N GLU A 34 -24.53 47.18 4.04
CA GLU A 34 -25.57 48.19 3.70
C GLU A 34 -26.77 47.42 3.08
N GLU A 35 -27.84 47.08 3.80
CA GLU A 35 -28.97 47.89 4.29
C GLU A 35 -29.79 48.59 3.19
N SER A 36 -31.00 48.08 2.90
CA SER A 36 -32.23 48.88 2.70
C SER A 36 -33.48 48.00 2.54
N ALA A 37 -34.57 48.46 3.15
CA ALA A 37 -35.78 47.77 3.56
C ALA A 37 -36.89 47.63 2.49
N SER A 38 -37.78 46.64 2.69
CA SER A 38 -39.26 46.75 2.76
C SER A 38 -39.85 45.32 2.79
N GLY A 39 -40.93 44.95 3.48
CA GLY A 39 -41.84 45.60 4.42
C GLY A 39 -42.87 44.56 4.91
N ALA A 40 -43.22 44.65 6.20
CA ALA A 40 -44.49 44.28 6.85
C ALA A 40 -45.16 42.90 6.63
N ALA A 41 -45.30 42.12 7.71
CA ALA A 41 -46.54 42.05 8.51
C ALA A 41 -46.47 40.92 9.56
N ALA A 42 -46.65 41.29 10.84
CA ALA A 42 -46.96 40.38 11.94
C ALA A 42 -48.42 40.63 12.39
N PRO A 43 -49.00 39.69 13.15
CA PRO A 43 -49.55 40.11 14.43
C PRO A 43 -49.14 39.21 15.61
N THR A 44 -49.02 39.92 16.74
CA THR A 44 -48.92 39.56 18.17
C THR A 44 -49.98 38.54 18.66
N ARG A 45 -49.92 37.84 19.81
CA ARG A 45 -49.46 38.19 21.16
C ARG A 45 -49.52 36.96 22.11
N GLU A 46 -48.84 37.07 23.27
CA GLU A 46 -48.99 36.31 24.53
C GLU A 46 -48.43 34.86 24.53
N GLY A 47 -47.46 34.44 25.35
CA GLY A 47 -46.98 34.91 26.65
C GLY A 47 -47.27 33.83 27.69
N LEU A 48 -46.34 32.91 27.96
CA LEU A 48 -46.24 32.21 29.25
C LEU A 48 -44.84 31.62 29.46
N ALA A 49 -44.42 31.63 30.72
CA ALA A 49 -43.04 31.56 31.19
C ALA A 49 -42.47 30.15 31.40
N VAL A 50 -41.16 30.15 31.74
CA VAL A 50 -40.39 29.17 32.53
C VAL A 50 -39.78 27.96 31.77
N ARG A 51 -38.46 27.99 31.57
CA ARG A 51 -37.43 27.13 32.21
C ARG A 51 -36.09 27.22 31.46
N GLY A 52 -35.01 27.44 32.23
CA GLY A 52 -33.62 27.47 31.77
C GLY A 52 -33.04 26.11 31.36
N PRO A 53 -31.73 26.04 31.10
CA PRO A 53 -31.15 25.28 29.99
C PRO A 53 -30.92 23.79 30.31
N LEU A 54 -31.25 22.92 29.36
CA LEU A 54 -30.87 21.50 29.42
C LEU A 54 -29.42 21.32 28.94
N ARG A 55 -28.57 21.16 29.95
CA ARG A 55 -27.30 20.43 30.03
C ARG A 55 -26.89 19.63 28.78
N ALA A 56 -25.69 19.96 28.30
CA ALA A 56 -24.84 19.06 27.53
C ALA A 56 -24.46 17.83 28.40
N SER A 57 -24.88 16.65 27.98
CA SER A 57 -24.45 15.40 28.59
C SER A 57 -23.08 15.00 28.05
N ARG A 58 -22.04 15.34 28.81
CA ARG A 58 -20.80 14.56 28.88
C ARG A 58 -21.16 13.20 29.53
N LEU A 59 -20.85 12.10 28.86
CA LEU A 59 -20.75 10.79 29.51
C LEU A 59 -19.65 9.94 28.86
N ILE A 60 -18.48 10.04 29.49
CA ILE A 60 -17.59 8.95 29.92
C ILE A 60 -17.12 7.98 28.81
N CYS A 61 -15.87 8.22 28.38
CA CYS A 61 -14.93 7.19 27.96
C CYS A 61 -14.45 6.40 29.20
N SER A 62 -14.62 5.07 29.18
CA SER A 62 -13.70 4.13 29.86
C SER A 62 -13.68 2.81 29.09
N VAL A 63 -12.58 2.51 28.40
CA VAL A 63 -11.60 1.43 28.69
C VAL A 63 -12.21 0.04 28.85
N ILE A 64 -11.86 -0.87 27.93
CA ILE A 64 -11.40 -2.23 28.26
C ILE A 64 -10.31 -2.64 27.26
N GLN A 65 -9.11 -2.86 27.81
CA GLN A 65 -7.98 -3.61 27.25
C GLN A 65 -8.35 -5.10 27.17
N ASN A 66 -8.02 -5.77 26.07
CA ASN A 66 -7.96 -7.24 26.06
C ASN A 66 -6.52 -7.64 26.37
N ASP A 67 -6.30 -8.17 27.56
CA ASP A 67 -5.01 -8.70 27.97
C ASP A 67 -4.88 -10.19 27.60
N VAL A 68 -3.66 -10.56 27.22
CA VAL A 68 -3.25 -11.87 26.74
C VAL A 68 -2.62 -12.66 27.89
N SER A 69 -2.71 -14.00 27.83
CA SER A 69 -1.88 -15.00 28.52
C SER A 69 -2.49 -15.66 29.75
N ASN A 70 -2.78 -16.96 29.61
CA ASN A 70 -2.55 -17.90 30.71
C ASN A 70 -2.12 -19.25 30.11
N ASN A 71 -0.85 -19.60 30.28
CA ASN A 71 -0.34 -20.95 30.02
C ASN A 71 0.58 -21.30 31.20
N GLY A 72 0.04 -22.06 32.15
CA GLY A 72 0.72 -22.61 33.31
C GLY A 72 0.40 -24.10 33.44
N THR A 73 1.43 -24.89 33.67
CA THR A 73 1.52 -26.36 33.54
C THR A 73 0.85 -27.18 34.67
N LEU A 74 0.25 -28.33 34.27
CA LEU A 74 0.06 -29.63 34.98
C LEU A 74 -0.99 -29.76 36.12
N PRO A 75 -1.55 -30.97 36.44
CA PRO A 75 -1.05 -32.32 36.13
C PRO A 75 -2.07 -33.37 35.59
N ARG A 76 -1.50 -34.52 35.19
CA ARG A 76 -2.17 -35.78 34.79
C ARG A 76 -3.09 -36.34 35.89
N ARG A 77 -4.32 -36.74 35.53
CA ARG A 77 -5.05 -37.88 36.15
C ARG A 77 -5.88 -38.61 35.11
N ALA A 78 -5.77 -39.93 35.15
CA ALA A 78 -6.54 -40.90 34.37
C ALA A 78 -7.97 -41.02 34.90
N PHE A 79 -8.95 -41.18 34.02
CA PHE A 79 -10.21 -41.86 34.32
C PHE A 79 -10.72 -42.60 33.09
N SER A 80 -10.93 -43.89 33.28
CA SER A 80 -11.67 -44.77 32.37
C SER A 80 -13.16 -44.48 32.48
N CYS A 81 -13.92 -44.66 31.40
CA CYS A 81 -15.27 -45.22 31.49
C CYS A 81 -15.68 -45.91 30.19
N GLN A 82 -16.19 -47.12 30.37
CA GLN A 82 -16.84 -48.00 29.41
C GLN A 82 -18.28 -47.51 29.14
N GLY A 83 -18.88 -47.89 28.00
CA GLY A 83 -20.35 -47.87 27.86
C GLY A 83 -20.89 -47.47 26.48
N LEU A 84 -21.32 -48.48 25.73
CA LEU A 84 -22.04 -48.53 24.43
C LEU A 84 -23.43 -47.82 24.42
N PRO A 85 -24.17 -47.66 23.27
CA PRO A 85 -24.24 -48.59 22.14
C PRO A 85 -24.34 -48.06 20.70
N ARG A 86 -24.14 -49.05 19.82
CA ARG A 86 -24.23 -49.09 18.35
C ARG A 86 -25.62 -48.73 17.81
N VAL A 87 -25.64 -48.06 16.66
CA VAL A 87 -26.69 -48.18 15.64
C VAL A 87 -26.04 -48.54 14.30
N ARG A 88 -26.67 -49.46 13.56
CA ARG A 88 -26.21 -50.09 12.31
C ARG A 88 -26.80 -49.40 11.06
N SER A 89 -26.22 -49.79 9.91
CA SER A 89 -26.66 -49.69 8.50
C SER A 89 -26.21 -48.41 7.76
N ALA A 90 -25.78 -48.39 6.50
CA ALA A 90 -25.38 -49.34 5.44
C ALA A 90 -24.50 -48.47 4.47
N GLY A 91 -23.45 -48.87 3.75
CA GLY A 91 -23.16 -50.07 2.98
C GLY A 91 -23.13 -49.70 1.48
N TRP A 92 -21.95 -49.47 0.87
CA TRP A 92 -21.75 -49.61 -0.58
C TRP A 92 -20.32 -50.09 -0.91
N ILE A 93 -20.27 -50.93 -1.94
CA ILE A 93 -19.31 -51.99 -2.26
C ILE A 93 -18.25 -51.51 -3.28
N ARG A 94 -17.04 -52.07 -3.23
CA ARG A 94 -16.10 -52.13 -4.38
C ARG A 94 -15.38 -53.49 -4.42
N PRO A 95 -15.37 -54.21 -5.56
CA PRO A 95 -14.41 -55.29 -5.80
C PRO A 95 -13.31 -54.92 -6.82
N ARG A 96 -12.08 -55.35 -6.46
CA ARG A 96 -10.92 -55.97 -7.18
C ARG A 96 -11.08 -56.23 -8.71
N LEU A 97 -10.08 -56.36 -9.59
CA LEU A 97 -8.58 -56.42 -9.72
C LEU A 97 -8.31 -56.46 -11.28
N PRO A 98 -7.09 -56.46 -11.91
CA PRO A 98 -5.97 -57.38 -11.62
C PRO A 98 -4.51 -56.93 -11.89
N ASP A 99 -3.62 -57.75 -11.32
CA ASP A 99 -2.17 -57.84 -11.58
C ASP A 99 -1.86 -58.36 -13.00
N ALA A 100 -0.79 -57.82 -13.60
CA ALA A 100 0.02 -58.54 -14.59
C ALA A 100 1.51 -58.20 -14.41
N ARG A 101 2.31 -59.26 -14.29
CA ARG A 101 3.76 -59.28 -14.03
C ARG A 101 4.55 -58.91 -15.28
N PHE A 102 5.73 -58.28 -15.13
CA PHE A 102 6.88 -58.61 -15.98
C PHE A 102 8.22 -58.38 -15.26
N ARG A 103 9.10 -59.37 -15.37
CA ARG A 103 10.45 -59.45 -14.81
C ARG A 103 11.40 -58.45 -15.47
N ARG A 104 12.36 -57.90 -14.72
CA ARG A 104 13.73 -57.65 -15.23
C ARG A 104 14.81 -57.89 -14.18
N SER A 105 15.84 -58.54 -14.69
CA SER A 105 17.13 -58.95 -14.13
C SER A 105 18.20 -57.86 -14.26
N GLY A 106 19.16 -57.84 -13.33
CA GLY A 106 20.54 -57.40 -13.57
C GLY A 106 20.85 -55.90 -13.48
N PRO A 107 22.11 -55.52 -13.15
CA PRO A 107 22.43 -54.42 -12.25
C PRO A 107 22.63 -53.09 -13.00
N SER A 108 22.23 -51.97 -12.40
CA SER A 108 22.50 -50.65 -12.95
C SER A 108 23.35 -49.81 -11.99
N ALA A 109 24.39 -49.25 -12.58
CA ALA A 109 25.40 -48.42 -11.97
C ALA A 109 24.83 -47.16 -11.32
N SER A 110 25.53 -46.73 -10.28
CA SER A 110 25.40 -45.43 -9.61
C SER A 110 25.52 -44.27 -10.60
N ILE A 111 24.50 -43.41 -10.65
CA ILE A 111 24.65 -42.03 -11.14
C ILE A 111 24.14 -41.12 -10.02
N ALA A 112 25.08 -40.35 -9.47
CA ALA A 112 24.89 -39.40 -8.40
C ALA A 112 24.06 -38.19 -8.87
N ALA A 113 23.16 -37.73 -7.99
CA ALA A 113 22.50 -36.45 -8.12
C ALA A 113 23.51 -35.28 -8.02
N PRO A 114 23.31 -34.17 -8.75
CA PRO A 114 24.26 -33.06 -8.73
C PRO A 114 24.23 -32.36 -7.36
N ARG A 115 25.40 -32.33 -6.73
CA ARG A 115 25.67 -31.59 -5.48
C ARG A 115 25.74 -30.10 -5.79
N HIS A 116 25.02 -29.30 -5.02
CA HIS A 116 25.19 -27.84 -4.97
C HIS A 116 26.64 -27.48 -4.62
N PRO A 117 27.25 -26.46 -5.25
CA PRO A 117 28.55 -25.99 -4.84
C PRO A 117 28.47 -25.32 -3.45
N PRO A 118 29.41 -25.59 -2.54
CA PRO A 118 29.48 -24.89 -1.26
C PRO A 118 29.94 -23.44 -1.49
N SER A 119 29.12 -22.49 -1.07
CA SER A 119 29.49 -21.08 -0.93
C SER A 119 30.46 -20.94 0.25
N ALA A 120 31.76 -21.10 -0.02
CA ALA A 120 32.81 -20.75 0.93
C ALA A 120 33.15 -19.26 0.78
N VAL A 121 32.54 -18.43 1.62
CA VAL A 121 33.11 -17.12 1.98
C VAL A 121 33.61 -17.30 3.41
N ALA A 122 34.93 -17.22 3.57
CA ALA A 122 35.58 -17.32 4.88
C ALA A 122 35.12 -16.18 5.79
N PRO A 123 34.98 -16.40 7.11
CA PRO A 123 34.73 -15.33 8.06
C PRO A 123 35.99 -14.46 8.14
N HIS A 124 35.86 -13.20 7.72
CA HIS A 124 36.85 -12.19 8.10
C HIS A 124 36.66 -11.89 9.58
N ASP A 125 37.75 -12.09 10.31
CA ASP A 125 37.96 -11.74 11.71
C ASP A 125 37.72 -10.23 11.88
N VAL A 126 36.56 -9.85 12.42
CA VAL A 126 36.29 -8.48 12.86
C VAL A 126 36.57 -8.45 14.34
N SER A 127 37.75 -7.95 14.68
CA SER A 127 38.14 -7.65 16.04
C SER A 127 37.06 -6.82 16.73
N SER A 128 36.69 -7.26 17.93
CA SER A 128 35.82 -6.57 18.88
C SER A 128 36.10 -5.07 18.98
N SER A 129 35.24 -4.25 18.40
CA SER A 129 35.13 -2.83 18.73
C SER A 129 33.68 -2.38 18.63
N GLY A 130 33.01 -2.35 19.79
CA GLY A 130 31.80 -1.57 20.05
C GLY A 130 30.51 -2.11 19.46
N VAL A 131 29.81 -2.96 20.21
CA VAL A 131 28.34 -3.03 20.11
C VAL A 131 27.79 -1.70 20.63
N PRO A 132 27.07 -0.88 19.84
CA PRO A 132 26.38 0.29 20.37
C PRO A 132 25.28 -0.16 21.34
N GLY A 133 25.24 0.42 22.53
CA GLY A 133 24.28 0.08 23.56
C GLY A 133 22.86 0.59 23.23
N SER A 134 21.89 -0.32 23.38
CA SER A 134 20.52 -0.17 23.92
C SER A 134 19.75 1.17 23.74
N LEU A 135 18.67 1.09 22.95
CA LEU A 135 17.40 1.85 22.98
C LEU A 135 17.57 3.37 22.95
N ALA A 136 17.79 3.91 21.76
CA ALA A 136 18.14 5.31 21.54
C ALA A 136 17.28 6.31 22.32
N ASP A 137 17.96 7.21 23.04
CA ASP A 137 17.39 8.45 23.56
C ASP A 137 16.69 9.18 22.40
N TYR A 138 15.37 9.37 22.54
CA TYR A 138 14.54 10.13 21.60
C TYR A 138 14.01 11.39 22.26
N GLU A 139 13.78 12.42 21.44
CA GLU A 139 13.11 13.65 21.87
C GLU A 139 11.68 13.69 21.31
N LEU A 140 10.69 13.74 22.20
CA LEU A 140 9.28 13.85 21.80
C LEU A 140 8.92 15.33 21.57
N ILE A 141 8.43 15.64 20.38
CA ILE A 141 8.09 17.00 19.93
C ILE A 141 6.56 17.12 19.84
N GLU A 142 5.97 17.79 20.84
CA GLU A 142 4.51 17.96 21.00
C GLU A 142 4.05 19.42 20.84
N LYS A 143 4.97 20.34 20.50
CA LYS A 143 4.66 21.77 20.29
C LYS A 143 5.23 22.26 18.98
N VAL A 144 4.45 23.08 18.29
CA VAL A 144 4.82 23.66 16.99
C VAL A 144 6.12 24.48 17.08
N ALA A 145 6.31 25.25 18.16
CA ALA A 145 7.54 26.04 18.34
C ALA A 145 8.81 25.16 18.48
N ASP A 146 8.68 24.00 19.13
CA ASP A 146 9.77 23.03 19.27
C ASP A 146 10.05 22.36 17.92
N LEU A 147 8.99 22.03 17.15
CA LEU A 147 9.12 21.51 15.79
C LEU A 147 9.81 22.51 14.85
N GLU A 148 9.49 23.80 14.93
CA GLU A 148 10.15 24.86 14.14
C GLU A 148 11.64 24.99 14.48
N ALA A 149 12.01 24.82 15.76
CA ALA A 149 13.41 24.81 16.18
C ALA A 149 14.14 23.58 15.63
N VAL A 150 13.56 22.38 15.83
CA VAL A 150 14.12 21.12 15.34
C VAL A 150 14.25 21.14 13.82
N ALA A 151 13.24 21.59 13.07
CA ALA A 151 13.30 21.67 11.61
C ALA A 151 14.45 22.56 11.10
N ARG A 152 14.75 23.68 11.78
CA ARG A 152 15.90 24.54 11.43
C ARG A 152 17.24 23.85 11.69
N ASP A 153 17.34 23.02 12.71
CA ASP A 153 18.53 22.22 12.98
C ASP A 153 18.67 21.09 11.96
N LEU A 154 17.59 20.36 11.69
CA LEU A 154 17.54 19.27 10.69
C LEU A 154 17.89 19.76 9.28
N ALA A 155 17.56 21.01 8.92
CA ALA A 155 17.91 21.59 7.64
C ALA A 155 19.43 21.71 7.39
N ARG A 156 20.25 21.55 8.43
CA ARG A 156 21.72 21.55 8.34
C ARG A 156 22.31 20.15 8.16
N GLU A 157 21.50 19.11 8.32
CA GLU A 157 21.93 17.73 8.15
C GLU A 157 21.91 17.34 6.67
N PRO A 158 22.98 16.72 6.13
CA PRO A 158 23.01 16.28 4.74
C PRO A 158 22.19 15.01 4.49
N VAL A 159 21.79 14.31 5.56
CA VAL A 159 21.07 13.05 5.50
C VAL A 159 20.17 12.89 6.72
N LEU A 160 18.95 12.44 6.49
CA LEU A 160 17.93 12.22 7.50
C LEU A 160 17.21 10.90 7.25
N GLY A 161 17.01 10.10 8.29
CA GLY A 161 16.12 8.94 8.28
C GLY A 161 14.71 9.36 8.68
N PHE A 162 13.69 8.81 8.03
CA PHE A 162 12.29 9.10 8.30
C PHE A 162 11.47 7.81 8.30
N ASP A 163 10.41 7.85 9.10
CA ASP A 163 9.29 6.92 9.07
C ASP A 163 8.00 7.67 9.42
N THR A 164 6.84 7.03 9.23
CA THR A 164 5.56 7.59 9.67
C THR A 164 4.62 6.55 10.27
N GLU A 165 3.77 6.98 11.19
CA GLU A 165 2.66 6.17 11.70
C GLU A 165 1.32 6.80 11.36
N ALA A 166 0.34 5.95 11.02
CA ALA A 166 -1.01 6.38 10.68
C ALA A 166 -2.07 5.48 11.33
N ASP A 167 -3.30 5.96 11.41
CA ASP A 167 -4.42 5.30 12.11
C ASP A 167 -5.40 4.58 11.16
N SER A 168 -4.93 4.16 9.97
CA SER A 168 -5.77 3.58 8.91
C SER A 168 -6.48 2.27 9.26
N PHE A 169 -6.00 1.57 10.30
CA PHE A 169 -6.69 0.42 10.87
C PHE A 169 -7.85 0.80 11.79
N TYR A 170 -7.99 2.07 12.16
CA TYR A 170 -8.91 2.53 13.21
C TYR A 170 -9.90 3.58 12.73
N HIS A 171 -9.51 4.40 11.76
CA HIS A 171 -10.31 5.52 11.22
C HIS A 171 -10.58 5.38 9.72
N TYR A 172 -11.70 5.95 9.26
CA TYR A 172 -12.03 6.00 7.82
C TYR A 172 -11.20 7.09 7.14
N PHE A 173 -11.17 8.26 7.78
CA PHE A 173 -10.31 9.38 7.43
C PHE A 173 -9.01 9.24 8.19
N ASP A 174 -8.17 8.32 7.72
CA ASP A 174 -6.87 8.09 8.32
C ASP A 174 -5.96 9.30 8.13
N LYS A 175 -5.07 9.50 9.09
CA LYS A 175 -4.16 10.64 9.15
C LYS A 175 -2.78 10.24 9.69
N THR A 176 -1.76 10.99 9.31
CA THR A 176 -0.45 10.89 9.96
C THR A 176 -0.57 11.24 11.43
N CYS A 177 -0.14 10.31 12.27
CA CYS A 177 -0.26 10.37 13.73
C CYS A 177 1.09 10.51 14.44
N LEU A 178 2.19 10.13 13.78
CA LEU A 178 3.56 10.35 14.25
C LEU A 178 4.48 10.46 13.03
N VAL A 179 5.52 11.29 13.14
CA VAL A 179 6.65 11.30 12.20
C VAL A 179 7.93 11.10 12.98
N GLN A 180 8.70 10.10 12.61
CA GLN A 180 10.00 9.81 13.20
C GLN A 180 11.08 10.44 12.34
N VAL A 181 12.06 11.08 12.98
CA VAL A 181 13.20 11.68 12.28
C VAL A 181 14.50 11.27 12.96
N ALA A 182 15.37 10.59 12.24
CA ALA A 182 16.72 10.28 12.69
C ALA A 182 17.75 11.16 11.97
N THR A 183 18.64 11.74 12.76
CA THR A 183 19.96 12.20 12.31
C THR A 183 20.99 11.12 12.62
N ARG A 184 22.28 11.35 12.33
CA ARG A 184 23.34 10.44 12.79
C ARG A 184 23.52 10.38 14.31
N ARG A 185 22.90 11.29 15.07
CA ARG A 185 23.17 11.47 16.51
C ARG A 185 21.93 11.54 17.40
N ARG A 186 20.77 11.86 16.83
CA ARG A 186 19.55 12.20 17.55
C ARG A 186 18.34 11.62 16.82
N ILE A 187 17.34 11.20 17.58
CA ILE A 187 16.03 10.79 17.08
C ILE A 187 14.97 11.73 17.64
N PHE A 188 14.06 12.15 16.79
CA PHE A 188 12.92 12.99 17.15
C PHE A 188 11.64 12.24 16.81
N LEU A 189 10.69 12.23 17.74
CA LEU A 189 9.34 11.72 17.54
C LEU A 189 8.39 12.91 17.51
N VAL A 190 7.87 13.25 16.33
CA VAL A 190 7.03 14.44 16.12
C VAL A 190 5.56 14.04 16.16
N ASP A 191 4.81 14.60 17.12
CA ASP A 191 3.41 14.26 17.36
C ASP A 191 2.43 15.33 16.84
N PRO A 192 1.96 15.21 15.59
CA PRO A 192 1.00 16.16 15.02
C PRO A 192 -0.37 16.10 15.71
N VAL A 193 -0.74 14.99 16.35
CA VAL A 193 -2.08 14.84 16.95
C VAL A 193 -2.22 15.74 18.16
N VAL A 194 -1.18 15.82 19.01
CA VAL A 194 -1.15 16.75 20.15
C VAL A 194 -1.07 18.20 19.70
N MET A 195 -0.37 18.47 18.59
CA MET A 195 -0.23 19.82 18.03
C MET A 195 -1.49 20.35 17.32
N GLY A 196 -2.47 19.50 17.01
CA GLY A 196 -3.76 19.91 16.44
C GLY A 196 -4.11 19.30 15.08
N GLY A 197 -3.20 18.54 14.47
CA GLY A 197 -3.42 17.84 13.21
C GLY A 197 -2.17 17.74 12.33
N PRO A 198 -2.20 16.92 11.26
CA PRO A 198 -1.06 16.74 10.35
C PRO A 198 -0.56 18.04 9.70
N GLU A 199 -1.42 19.03 9.51
CA GLU A 199 -1.05 20.34 8.93
C GLU A 199 0.03 21.07 9.73
N THR A 200 0.16 20.73 11.03
CA THR A 200 1.20 21.27 11.91
C THR A 200 2.61 20.79 11.55
N LEU A 201 2.73 19.73 10.75
CA LEU A 201 4.01 19.21 10.25
C LEU A 201 4.66 20.13 9.22
N ALA A 202 3.97 21.19 8.75
CA ALA A 202 4.46 22.13 7.74
C ALA A 202 5.96 22.53 7.84
N PRO A 203 6.55 22.74 9.04
CA PRO A 203 7.98 23.04 9.17
C PRO A 203 8.93 21.97 8.61
N LEU A 204 8.52 20.70 8.50
CA LEU A 204 9.32 19.62 7.92
C LEU A 204 9.28 19.62 6.38
N GLY A 205 8.29 20.25 5.76
CA GLY A 205 8.09 20.25 4.31
C GLY A 205 9.32 20.66 3.49
N PRO A 206 10.03 21.74 3.86
CA PRO A 206 11.26 22.15 3.18
C PRO A 206 12.37 21.09 3.20
N LEU A 207 12.43 20.23 4.23
CA LEU A 207 13.44 19.17 4.32
C LEU A 207 13.24 18.14 3.21
N PHE A 208 12.00 17.71 2.99
CA PHE A 208 11.65 16.74 1.94
C PHE A 208 11.80 17.32 0.53
N ALA A 209 11.59 18.62 0.36
CA ALA A 209 11.68 19.27 -0.95
C ALA A 209 13.12 19.63 -1.37
N ASN A 210 14.09 19.54 -0.45
CA ASN A 210 15.47 19.94 -0.70
C ASN A 210 16.30 18.79 -1.28
N PRO A 211 16.77 18.86 -2.54
CA PRO A 211 17.59 17.80 -3.14
C PRO A 211 18.98 17.64 -2.51
N ASP A 212 19.46 18.63 -1.75
CA ASP A 212 20.75 18.56 -1.05
C ASP A 212 20.66 17.78 0.28
N ILE A 213 19.44 17.49 0.75
CA ILE A 213 19.19 16.66 1.92
C ILE A 213 18.74 15.29 1.43
N ARG A 214 19.53 14.25 1.72
CA ARG A 214 19.11 12.89 1.42
C ARG A 214 18.08 12.43 2.45
N THR A 215 16.87 12.12 2.01
CA THR A 215 15.79 11.61 2.87
C THR A 215 15.67 10.10 2.71
N ILE A 216 15.92 9.37 3.80
CA ILE A 216 15.97 7.91 3.81
C ILE A 216 14.68 7.38 4.42
N PHE A 217 14.04 6.46 3.71
CA PHE A 217 12.87 5.72 4.16
C PHE A 217 13.08 4.21 3.97
N HIS A 218 12.22 3.42 4.60
CA HIS A 218 12.04 2.02 4.27
C HIS A 218 10.63 1.80 3.72
N ALA A 219 10.50 1.36 2.46
CA ALA A 219 9.20 1.13 1.83
C ALA A 219 8.29 2.37 1.76
N ALA A 220 8.86 3.48 1.29
CA ALA A 220 8.35 4.85 1.39
C ALA A 220 7.03 5.15 0.64
N ASP A 221 6.47 4.18 -0.09
CA ASP A 221 5.31 4.41 -0.99
C ASP A 221 4.07 4.88 -0.22
N TYR A 222 3.85 4.34 0.98
CA TYR A 222 2.73 4.75 1.82
C TYR A 222 3.03 6.06 2.57
N ASP A 223 4.24 6.24 3.10
CA ASP A 223 4.66 7.45 3.80
C ASP A 223 4.55 8.70 2.92
N LEU A 224 5.07 8.60 1.69
CA LEU A 224 4.98 9.68 0.71
C LEU A 224 3.52 9.96 0.34
N TYR A 225 2.67 8.93 0.23
CA TYR A 225 1.25 9.10 -0.03
C TYR A 225 0.56 9.88 1.09
N VAL A 226 0.73 9.47 2.36
CA VAL A 226 0.06 10.14 3.48
C VAL A 226 0.59 11.55 3.70
N LEU A 227 1.90 11.79 3.61
CA LEU A 227 2.49 13.12 3.76
C LEU A 227 2.11 14.07 2.61
N LYS A 228 1.97 13.57 1.37
CA LYS A 228 1.41 14.36 0.26
C LYS A 228 -0.05 14.71 0.50
N ARG A 229 -0.86 13.73 0.92
CA ARG A 229 -2.30 13.91 1.17
C ARG A 229 -2.56 14.89 2.31
N ASP A 230 -1.88 14.69 3.44
CA ASP A 230 -2.16 15.39 4.68
C ASP A 230 -1.47 16.75 4.75
N CYS A 231 -0.25 16.85 4.19
CA CYS A 231 0.60 18.03 4.35
C CYS A 231 0.95 18.74 3.04
N GLY A 232 0.62 18.16 1.87
CA GLY A 232 0.98 18.72 0.56
C GLY A 232 2.48 18.67 0.25
N PHE A 233 3.24 17.79 0.93
CA PHE A 233 4.69 17.76 0.79
C PHE A 233 5.16 17.34 -0.61
N ARG A 234 6.34 17.83 -0.97
CA ARG A 234 7.06 17.45 -2.18
C ARG A 234 8.35 16.77 -1.77
N PHE A 235 8.81 15.84 -2.59
CA PHE A 235 9.95 14.99 -2.28
C PHE A 235 11.02 15.13 -3.35
N ALA A 236 12.26 15.29 -2.89
CA ALA A 236 13.49 15.25 -3.65
C ALA A 236 14.59 14.63 -2.76
N GLY A 237 15.55 13.94 -3.37
CA GLY A 237 16.66 13.34 -2.63
C GLY A 237 16.28 12.06 -1.88
N LEU A 238 15.21 11.37 -2.31
CA LEU A 238 14.74 10.13 -1.69
C LEU A 238 15.77 9.00 -1.82
N PHE A 239 15.90 8.22 -0.77
CA PHE A 239 16.59 6.94 -0.75
C PHE A 239 15.72 5.90 -0.04
N ASP A 240 15.29 4.85 -0.76
CA ASP A 240 14.45 3.80 -0.20
C ASP A 240 15.25 2.50 -0.01
N THR A 241 15.38 2.07 1.25
CA THR A 241 16.14 0.87 1.62
C THR A 241 15.48 -0.44 1.18
N MET A 242 14.14 -0.50 1.06
CA MET A 242 13.44 -1.67 0.54
C MET A 242 13.70 -1.84 -0.96
N ILE A 243 13.64 -0.75 -1.73
CA ILE A 243 13.99 -0.78 -3.16
C ILE A 243 15.44 -1.23 -3.34
N CYS A 244 16.36 -0.76 -2.50
CA CYS A 244 17.75 -1.23 -2.53
C CYS A 244 17.84 -2.74 -2.28
N ALA A 245 17.20 -3.24 -1.23
CA ALA A 245 17.20 -4.67 -0.90
C ALA A 245 16.61 -5.53 -2.02
N GLN A 246 15.56 -5.07 -2.70
CA GLN A 246 15.00 -5.72 -3.88
C GLN A 246 16.02 -5.81 -5.02
N LEU A 247 16.71 -4.70 -5.33
CA LEU A 247 17.73 -4.65 -6.40
C LEU A 247 19.04 -5.36 -6.05
N LEU A 248 19.26 -5.63 -4.76
CA LEU A 248 20.32 -6.51 -4.26
C LEU A 248 19.92 -7.99 -4.25
N GLY A 249 18.65 -8.31 -4.51
CA GLY A 249 18.17 -9.70 -4.57
C GLY A 249 17.97 -10.34 -3.21
N TYR A 250 17.69 -9.54 -2.17
CA TYR A 250 17.52 -10.09 -0.82
C TYR A 250 16.24 -10.94 -0.74
N PRO A 251 16.27 -12.09 -0.06
CA PRO A 251 15.10 -12.97 0.06
C PRO A 251 14.01 -12.38 0.98
N ALA A 252 14.42 -11.56 1.95
CA ALA A 252 13.53 -10.83 2.84
C ALA A 252 13.89 -9.34 2.75
N ILE A 253 12.86 -8.51 2.52
CA ILE A 253 13.02 -7.09 2.19
C ILE A 253 12.40 -6.15 3.23
N GLY A 254 11.83 -6.66 4.32
CA GLY A 254 11.30 -5.82 5.40
C GLY A 254 12.40 -5.31 6.33
N LEU A 255 12.19 -4.13 6.92
CA LEU A 255 13.19 -3.43 7.73
C LEU A 255 13.86 -4.33 8.78
N ALA A 256 13.06 -5.01 9.60
CA ALA A 256 13.56 -5.92 10.63
C ALA A 256 14.47 -7.03 10.07
N ALA A 257 14.13 -7.59 8.91
CA ALA A 257 14.95 -8.66 8.30
C ALA A 257 16.27 -8.12 7.73
N ILE A 258 16.26 -6.89 7.20
CA ILE A 258 17.46 -6.26 6.67
C ILE A 258 18.36 -5.79 7.82
N ALA A 259 17.79 -5.24 8.89
CA ALA A 259 18.51 -4.85 10.10
C ALA A 259 19.15 -6.08 10.78
N GLU A 260 18.42 -7.19 10.92
CA GLU A 260 18.95 -8.45 11.46
C GLU A 260 20.11 -8.95 10.59
N ARG A 261 19.97 -8.92 9.26
CA ARG A 261 21.02 -9.36 8.32
C ARG A 261 22.34 -8.59 8.47
N HIS A 262 22.28 -7.29 8.66
CA HIS A 262 23.48 -6.42 8.61
C HIS A 262 24.05 -6.07 9.96
N PHE A 263 23.21 -6.05 11.00
CA PHE A 263 23.59 -5.57 12.32
C PHE A 263 23.30 -6.59 13.43
N ASP A 264 22.75 -7.77 13.11
CA ASP A 264 22.28 -8.78 14.08
C ASP A 264 21.25 -8.19 15.09
N LEU A 265 20.50 -7.18 14.64
CA LEU A 265 19.52 -6.46 15.44
C LEU A 265 18.12 -7.03 15.24
N ARG A 266 17.44 -7.29 16.35
CA ARG A 266 16.03 -7.71 16.35
C ARG A 266 15.13 -6.53 16.66
N LEU A 267 14.55 -5.95 15.63
CA LEU A 267 13.57 -4.89 15.81
C LEU A 267 12.27 -5.43 16.42
N PRO A 268 11.63 -4.68 17.33
CA PRO A 268 10.32 -5.03 17.84
C PRO A 268 9.32 -5.09 16.68
N LYS A 269 8.38 -6.03 16.72
CA LYS A 269 7.28 -6.15 15.73
C LYS A 269 5.94 -5.73 16.29
N ASP A 270 5.89 -5.62 17.62
CA ASP A 270 4.72 -5.25 18.36
C ASP A 270 4.52 -3.75 18.18
N GLU A 271 3.29 -3.30 17.89
CA GLU A 271 2.87 -1.92 17.57
C GLU A 271 2.66 -1.55 16.07
N GLN A 272 3.05 -2.38 15.10
CA GLN A 272 2.73 -2.15 13.66
C GLN A 272 1.25 -1.96 13.33
N ARG A 273 0.36 -2.47 14.19
CA ARG A 273 -1.11 -2.37 14.04
C ARG A 273 -1.73 -1.63 15.21
N SER A 274 -0.95 -0.85 15.95
CA SER A 274 -1.43 -0.08 17.09
C SER A 274 -2.40 1.01 16.67
N ASP A 275 -3.20 1.46 17.64
CA ASP A 275 -3.99 2.67 17.46
C ASP A 275 -3.11 3.89 17.73
N TRP A 276 -2.41 4.35 16.70
CA TRP A 276 -1.54 5.52 16.75
C TRP A 276 -2.29 6.84 16.94
N SER A 277 -3.62 6.85 16.93
CA SER A 277 -4.43 8.04 17.23
C SER A 277 -4.62 8.27 18.73
N GLN A 278 -4.39 7.26 19.57
CA GLN A 278 -4.65 7.34 21.01
C GLN A 278 -3.59 8.15 21.74
N ARG A 279 -4.01 8.94 22.72
CA ARG A 279 -3.13 9.74 23.57
C ARG A 279 -3.40 9.53 25.06
N PRO A 280 -2.35 9.54 25.91
CA PRO A 280 -0.93 9.63 25.54
C PRO A 280 -0.44 8.37 24.81
N LEU A 281 0.62 8.49 24.01
CA LEU A 281 1.28 7.32 23.41
C LEU A 281 1.88 6.44 24.51
N ARG A 282 1.82 5.12 24.33
CA ARG A 282 2.46 4.18 25.26
C ARG A 282 3.97 4.17 25.03
N GLU A 283 4.72 3.87 26.10
CA GLU A 283 6.18 3.69 25.99
C GLU A 283 6.56 2.67 24.92
N SER A 284 5.80 1.57 24.81
CA SER A 284 6.03 0.56 23.76
C SER A 284 5.90 1.12 22.34
N GLN A 285 4.99 2.05 22.11
CA GLN A 285 4.81 2.73 20.83
C GLN A 285 5.99 3.68 20.54
N LEU A 286 6.43 4.43 21.54
CA LEU A 286 7.55 5.36 21.39
C LEU A 286 8.86 4.63 21.10
N VAL A 287 9.15 3.55 21.84
CA VAL A 287 10.31 2.68 21.62
C VAL A 287 10.26 2.02 20.24
N TYR A 288 9.10 1.49 19.85
CA TYR A 288 8.92 0.92 18.51
C TYR A 288 9.23 1.96 17.43
N ALA A 289 8.63 3.15 17.53
CA ALA A 289 8.80 4.22 16.57
C ALA A 289 10.27 4.68 16.46
N ALA A 290 10.97 4.86 17.58
CA ALA A 290 12.37 5.24 17.55
C ALA A 290 13.25 4.18 16.87
N ALA A 291 12.99 2.90 17.12
CA ALA A 291 13.75 1.79 16.57
C ALA A 291 13.66 1.68 15.04
N ASP A 292 12.53 2.09 14.43
CA ASP A 292 12.33 2.02 12.96
C ASP A 292 13.22 3.01 12.19
N VAL A 293 13.73 4.07 12.85
CA VAL A 293 14.63 5.05 12.22
C VAL A 293 16.07 5.00 12.73
N GLU A 294 16.32 4.42 13.91
CA GLU A 294 17.62 4.43 14.62
C GLU A 294 18.80 4.01 13.72
N HIS A 295 18.65 2.91 12.99
CA HIS A 295 19.71 2.36 12.14
C HIS A 295 19.53 2.63 10.65
N LEU A 296 18.51 3.41 10.28
CA LEU A 296 18.08 3.56 8.90
C LEU A 296 19.16 4.24 8.02
N ILE A 297 19.88 5.23 8.57
CA ILE A 297 21.00 5.89 7.88
C ILE A 297 22.15 4.93 7.64
N ALA A 298 22.59 4.20 8.68
CA ALA A 298 23.67 3.24 8.57
C ALA A 298 23.31 2.12 7.57
N LEU A 299 22.05 1.70 7.57
CA LEU A 299 21.54 0.70 6.63
C LEU A 299 21.61 1.19 5.19
N ALA A 300 21.18 2.42 4.92
CA ALA A 300 21.27 3.01 3.59
C ALA A 300 22.70 3.05 3.07
N GLU A 301 23.67 3.42 3.91
CA GLU A 301 25.09 3.47 3.55
C GLU A 301 25.64 2.08 3.17
N VAL A 302 25.25 1.03 3.90
CA VAL A 302 25.62 -0.36 3.58
C VAL A 302 25.01 -0.78 2.23
N LEU A 303 23.71 -0.60 2.06
CA LEU A 303 22.99 -1.00 0.85
C LEU A 303 23.49 -0.25 -0.39
N GLU A 304 23.82 1.04 -0.25
CA GLU A 304 24.40 1.83 -1.34
C GLU A 304 25.76 1.27 -1.78
N ARG A 305 26.64 0.93 -0.84
CA ARG A 305 27.96 0.32 -1.16
C ARG A 305 27.78 -0.99 -1.91
N GLU A 306 26.85 -1.84 -1.50
CA GLU A 306 26.56 -3.09 -2.19
C GLU A 306 26.02 -2.87 -3.61
N LEU A 307 25.09 -1.92 -3.78
CA LEU A 307 24.54 -1.57 -5.09
C LEU A 307 25.62 -1.02 -6.02
N ARG A 308 26.55 -0.21 -5.51
CA ARG A 308 27.71 0.29 -6.28
C ARG A 308 28.59 -0.87 -6.76
N ARG A 309 28.87 -1.84 -5.89
CA ARG A 309 29.65 -3.04 -6.25
C ARG A 309 28.97 -3.86 -7.36
N LEU A 310 27.65 -3.96 -7.35
CA LEU A 310 26.87 -4.62 -8.40
C LEU A 310 26.59 -3.74 -9.62
N LYS A 311 27.02 -2.47 -9.62
CA LYS A 311 26.71 -1.46 -10.65
C LYS A 311 25.19 -1.23 -10.85
N ARG A 312 24.41 -1.33 -9.77
CA ARG A 312 22.94 -1.19 -9.76
C ARG A 312 22.44 0.07 -9.08
N LEU A 313 23.32 0.91 -8.54
CA LEU A 313 22.91 2.15 -7.87
C LEU A 313 22.06 3.06 -8.77
N GLY A 314 22.45 3.20 -10.05
CA GLY A 314 21.66 3.98 -11.01
C GLY A 314 20.27 3.41 -11.31
N TRP A 315 20.04 2.11 -11.06
CA TRP A 315 18.69 1.53 -11.14
C TRP A 315 17.86 2.01 -9.95
N ALA A 316 18.41 1.95 -8.74
CA ALA A 316 17.74 2.40 -7.52
C ALA A 316 17.40 3.90 -7.57
N GLU A 317 18.35 4.74 -8.00
CA GLU A 317 18.14 6.19 -8.15
C GLU A 317 16.96 6.54 -9.06
N GLU A 318 16.72 5.73 -10.11
CA GLU A 318 15.56 5.94 -10.98
C GLU A 318 14.24 5.50 -10.36
N GLU A 319 14.25 4.43 -9.59
CA GLU A 319 13.08 3.99 -8.82
C GLU A 319 12.72 5.03 -7.76
N PHE A 320 13.70 5.60 -7.06
CA PHE A 320 13.48 6.69 -6.09
C PHE A 320 12.83 7.89 -6.77
N ARG A 321 13.40 8.34 -7.90
CA ARG A 321 12.86 9.44 -8.70
C ARG A 321 11.46 9.17 -9.24
N ALA A 322 11.16 7.93 -9.61
CA ALA A 322 9.82 7.54 -10.03
C ALA A 322 8.83 7.65 -8.87
N LEU A 323 9.24 7.27 -7.65
CA LEU A 323 8.44 7.36 -6.45
C LEU A 323 8.20 8.81 -6.00
N GLU A 324 9.23 9.65 -6.03
CA GLU A 324 9.13 11.11 -5.78
C GLU A 324 8.07 11.77 -6.68
N ARG A 325 8.06 11.43 -7.98
CA ARG A 325 7.14 11.98 -8.98
C ARG A 325 5.75 11.34 -8.98
N ARG A 326 5.55 10.24 -8.26
CA ARG A 326 4.25 9.56 -8.23
C ARG A 326 3.18 10.53 -7.75
N GLN A 327 2.10 10.56 -8.51
CA GLN A 327 0.86 11.24 -8.16
C GLN A 327 -0.14 10.15 -7.76
N TRP A 328 -0.77 10.33 -6.62
CA TRP A 328 -1.88 9.49 -6.20
C TRP A 328 -3.17 10.25 -6.52
N PRO A 329 -4.15 9.60 -7.15
CA PRO A 329 -5.45 10.21 -7.33
C PRO A 329 -6.06 10.50 -5.95
N GLU A 330 -6.91 11.52 -5.88
CA GLU A 330 -7.68 11.78 -4.68
C GLU A 330 -8.47 10.52 -4.31
N ARG A 331 -8.58 10.24 -3.00
CA ARG A 331 -9.24 9.04 -2.50
C ARG A 331 -10.75 9.20 -2.61
N GLU A 332 -11.27 9.07 -3.83
CA GLU A 332 -12.70 8.99 -4.07
C GLU A 332 -13.21 7.58 -3.79
N PHE A 333 -14.45 7.52 -3.28
CA PHE A 333 -15.11 6.24 -3.09
C PHE A 333 -15.43 5.58 -4.44
N ASP A 334 -14.72 4.49 -4.76
CA ASP A 334 -14.98 3.66 -5.93
C ASP A 334 -16.35 2.98 -5.80
N ARG A 335 -17.40 3.60 -6.37
CA ARG A 335 -18.76 3.05 -6.39
C ARG A 335 -18.85 1.68 -7.07
N LEU A 336 -17.88 1.31 -7.91
CA LEU A 336 -17.77 0.00 -8.56
C LEU A 336 -16.84 -0.96 -7.81
N GLY A 337 -16.30 -0.56 -6.66
CA GLY A 337 -15.34 -1.34 -5.88
C GLY A 337 -15.89 -2.67 -5.38
N TYR A 338 -17.22 -2.82 -5.26
CA TYR A 338 -17.86 -4.10 -4.97
C TYR A 338 -17.51 -5.19 -6.00
N LEU A 339 -17.23 -4.84 -7.26
CA LEU A 339 -16.82 -5.78 -8.31
C LEU A 339 -15.39 -6.31 -8.13
N ARG A 340 -14.59 -5.66 -7.27
CA ARG A 340 -13.23 -6.10 -6.90
C ARG A 340 -13.24 -7.06 -5.71
N ILE A 341 -14.37 -7.20 -5.01
CA ILE A 341 -14.50 -8.19 -3.94
C ILE A 341 -14.40 -9.59 -4.54
N LYS A 342 -13.44 -10.39 -4.08
CA LYS A 342 -13.25 -11.77 -4.53
C LYS A 342 -14.53 -12.57 -4.30
N GLY A 343 -15.13 -13.07 -5.38
CA GLY A 343 -16.42 -13.78 -5.38
C GLY A 343 -17.58 -12.97 -5.96
N ALA A 344 -17.51 -11.64 -5.98
CA ALA A 344 -18.60 -10.78 -6.46
C ALA A 344 -19.04 -11.09 -7.89
N ARG A 345 -18.08 -11.30 -8.80
CA ARG A 345 -18.36 -11.56 -10.23
C ARG A 345 -18.96 -12.95 -10.50
N ALA A 346 -19.00 -13.83 -9.50
CA ALA A 346 -19.61 -15.16 -9.62
C ALA A 346 -21.08 -15.17 -9.15
N LEU A 347 -21.54 -14.09 -8.51
CA LEU A 347 -22.93 -13.94 -8.10
C LEU A 347 -23.86 -13.81 -9.31
N ASP A 348 -25.08 -14.32 -9.18
CA ASP A 348 -26.13 -14.03 -10.15
C ASP A 348 -26.46 -12.52 -10.17
N PRO A 349 -27.13 -12.01 -11.23
CA PRO A 349 -27.43 -10.60 -11.35
C PRO A 349 -28.22 -10.01 -10.17
N GLN A 350 -29.07 -10.80 -9.51
CA GLN A 350 -29.90 -10.34 -8.41
C GLN A 350 -29.06 -10.17 -7.14
N ALA A 351 -28.30 -11.20 -6.78
CA ALA A 351 -27.35 -11.16 -5.66
C ALA A 351 -26.28 -10.08 -5.87
N LEU A 352 -25.80 -9.89 -7.10
CA LEU A 352 -24.84 -8.83 -7.42
C LEU A 352 -25.43 -7.43 -7.21
N SER A 353 -26.71 -7.22 -7.49
CA SER A 353 -27.40 -5.96 -7.21
C SER A 353 -27.50 -5.70 -5.70
N VAL A 354 -27.83 -6.74 -4.92
CA VAL A 354 -27.84 -6.67 -3.46
C VAL A 354 -26.44 -6.35 -2.92
N LEU A 355 -25.39 -7.00 -3.43
CA LEU A 355 -24.01 -6.72 -3.04
C LEU A 355 -23.63 -5.26 -3.30
N ARG A 356 -24.04 -4.69 -4.44
CA ARG A 356 -23.83 -3.26 -4.74
C ARG A 356 -24.46 -2.38 -3.67
N GLU A 357 -25.73 -2.57 -3.37
CA GLU A 357 -26.43 -1.75 -2.37
C GLU A 357 -25.83 -1.89 -0.97
N LEU A 358 -25.45 -3.11 -0.57
CA LEU A 358 -24.77 -3.36 0.70
C LEU A 358 -23.40 -2.69 0.77
N TYR A 359 -22.65 -2.71 -0.33
CA TYR A 359 -21.35 -2.05 -0.43
C TYR A 359 -21.45 -0.54 -0.25
N LEU A 360 -22.45 0.10 -0.88
CA LEU A 360 -22.74 1.53 -0.72
C LEU A 360 -23.13 1.88 0.71
N VAL A 361 -23.99 1.06 1.34
CA VAL A 361 -24.38 1.25 2.76
C VAL A 361 -23.17 1.11 3.67
N ARG A 362 -22.32 0.12 3.43
CA ARG A 362 -21.12 -0.11 4.25
C ARG A 362 -20.18 1.11 4.19
N ASP A 363 -19.92 1.67 3.00
CA ASP A 363 -19.07 2.86 2.87
C ASP A 363 -19.68 4.08 3.55
N ARG A 364 -20.96 4.36 3.28
CA ARG A 364 -21.67 5.48 3.93
C ARG A 364 -21.56 5.37 5.45
N ARG A 365 -21.82 4.18 6.00
CA ARG A 365 -21.79 3.97 7.44
C ARG A 365 -20.38 4.04 8.02
N ALA A 366 -19.40 3.50 7.31
CA ALA A 366 -17.98 3.59 7.65
C ALA A 366 -17.52 5.04 7.76
N ARG A 367 -17.95 5.89 6.81
CA ARG A 367 -17.70 7.33 6.82
C ARG A 367 -18.41 8.04 7.98
N GLU A 368 -19.69 7.75 8.22
CA GLU A 368 -20.49 8.37 9.28
C GLU A 368 -19.94 8.12 10.69
N ILE A 369 -19.42 6.92 10.95
CA ILE A 369 -18.89 6.53 12.27
C ILE A 369 -17.37 6.62 12.35
N ASP A 370 -16.73 7.13 11.30
CA ASP A 370 -15.28 7.20 11.10
C ASP A 370 -14.55 5.90 11.47
N ARG A 371 -14.95 4.80 10.82
CA ARG A 371 -14.32 3.48 10.97
C ARG A 371 -13.99 2.89 9.60
N PRO A 372 -12.89 2.11 9.48
CA PRO A 372 -12.60 1.39 8.25
C PRO A 372 -13.76 0.49 7.83
N ALA A 373 -14.03 0.45 6.52
CA ALA A 373 -15.18 -0.29 5.98
C ALA A 373 -15.20 -1.77 6.41
N PHE A 374 -14.04 -2.42 6.54
CA PHE A 374 -13.96 -3.82 6.98
C PHE A 374 -14.35 -4.03 8.46
N LYS A 375 -14.26 -2.99 9.31
CA LYS A 375 -14.75 -3.02 10.70
C LYS A 375 -16.27 -2.80 10.80
N VAL A 376 -16.90 -2.23 9.77
CA VAL A 376 -18.36 -2.15 9.68
C VAL A 376 -18.94 -3.51 9.28
N LEU A 377 -18.45 -4.06 8.15
CA LEU A 377 -18.87 -5.37 7.68
C LEU A 377 -17.81 -6.02 6.78
N GLY A 378 -17.42 -7.24 7.09
CA GLY A 378 -16.41 -7.98 6.32
C GLY A 378 -16.90 -8.36 4.91
N ASN A 379 -15.96 -8.45 3.96
CA ASN A 379 -16.28 -8.82 2.57
C ASN A 379 -17.01 -10.18 2.46
N ARG A 380 -16.64 -11.16 3.29
CA ARG A 380 -17.28 -12.48 3.32
C ARG A 380 -18.74 -12.39 3.76
N THR A 381 -19.01 -11.57 4.78
CA THR A 381 -20.37 -11.35 5.30
C THR A 381 -21.23 -10.62 4.28
N LEU A 382 -20.68 -9.63 3.56
CA LEU A 382 -21.39 -8.96 2.46
C LEU A 382 -21.85 -9.95 1.37
N LEU A 383 -20.95 -10.85 0.94
CA LEU A 383 -21.28 -11.88 -0.05
C LEU A 383 -22.37 -12.82 0.48
N GLU A 384 -22.25 -13.28 1.72
CA GLU A 384 -23.22 -14.20 2.32
C GLU A 384 -24.61 -13.56 2.46
N ILE A 385 -24.71 -12.27 2.81
CA ILE A 385 -25.99 -11.54 2.83
C ILE A 385 -26.54 -11.37 1.41
N ALA A 386 -25.67 -11.09 0.42
CA ALA A 386 -26.09 -10.92 -0.97
C ALA A 386 -26.64 -12.21 -1.59
N GLU A 387 -26.09 -13.36 -1.21
CA GLU A 387 -26.56 -14.69 -1.64
C GLU A 387 -27.84 -15.10 -0.92
N LYS A 388 -27.92 -14.93 0.41
CA LYS A 388 -29.07 -15.36 1.22
C LYS A 388 -30.28 -14.43 1.13
N GLN A 389 -30.04 -13.14 0.88
CA GLN A 389 -31.08 -12.12 0.70
C GLN A 389 -32.11 -12.07 1.85
N PRO A 390 -31.68 -11.95 3.11
CA PRO A 390 -32.58 -12.01 4.28
C PRO A 390 -33.61 -10.87 4.25
N ASP A 391 -34.85 -11.19 4.62
CA ASP A 391 -35.95 -10.22 4.68
C ASP A 391 -36.30 -9.76 6.11
N ALA A 392 -35.79 -10.47 7.13
CA ALA A 392 -36.02 -10.21 8.54
C ALA A 392 -34.73 -10.20 9.37
N GLU A 393 -34.76 -9.54 10.54
CA GLU A 393 -33.60 -9.44 11.45
C GLU A 393 -33.14 -10.82 11.96
N ALA A 394 -34.06 -11.76 12.16
CA ALA A 394 -33.74 -13.12 12.60
C ALA A 394 -32.86 -13.87 11.58
N GLU A 395 -33.20 -13.77 10.29
CA GLU A 395 -32.42 -14.38 9.21
C GLU A 395 -31.06 -13.70 9.04
N LEU A 396 -31.04 -12.36 9.14
CA LEU A 396 -29.80 -11.59 9.09
C LEU A 396 -28.87 -11.95 10.25
N GLY A 397 -29.41 -12.12 11.46
CA GLY A 397 -28.65 -12.52 12.65
C GLY A 397 -28.06 -13.94 12.58
N ALA A 398 -28.63 -14.82 11.76
CA ALA A 398 -28.09 -16.17 11.53
C ALA A 398 -26.85 -16.19 10.60
N ILE A 399 -26.51 -15.07 9.96
CA ILE A 399 -25.38 -14.97 9.03
C ILE A 399 -24.07 -14.77 9.78
N LYS A 400 -23.07 -15.60 9.49
CA LYS A 400 -21.78 -15.55 10.20
C LYS A 400 -21.06 -14.22 9.97
N GLY A 401 -20.80 -13.52 11.06
CA GLY A 401 -20.15 -12.20 11.07
C GLY A 401 -21.12 -11.03 11.22
N VAL A 402 -22.44 -11.29 11.22
CA VAL A 402 -23.42 -10.37 11.78
C VAL A 402 -23.48 -10.63 13.28
N THR A 403 -22.96 -9.70 14.07
CA THR A 403 -23.04 -9.76 15.54
C THR A 403 -24.33 -9.10 16.01
N GLU A 404 -24.73 -9.37 17.26
CA GLU A 404 -25.87 -8.68 17.89
C GLU A 404 -25.71 -7.15 17.86
N LEU A 405 -24.47 -6.66 18.01
CA LEU A 405 -24.17 -5.25 17.91
C LEU A 405 -24.43 -4.69 16.49
N ILE A 406 -24.05 -5.44 15.45
CA ILE A 406 -24.30 -5.07 14.04
C ILE A 406 -25.80 -5.09 13.78
N LEU A 407 -26.51 -6.13 14.23
CA LEU A 407 -27.95 -6.26 14.05
C LEU A 407 -28.68 -5.05 14.66
N ARG A 408 -28.38 -4.72 15.92
CA ARG A 408 -28.97 -3.58 16.63
C ARG A 408 -28.63 -2.23 15.99
N ARG A 409 -27.40 -2.03 15.50
CA ARG A 409 -26.93 -0.72 15.02
C ARG A 409 -27.12 -0.48 13.51
N PHE A 410 -27.14 -1.55 12.72
CA PHE A 410 -27.09 -1.50 11.26
C PHE A 410 -28.09 -2.46 10.59
N GLY A 411 -28.80 -3.31 11.33
CA GLY A 411 -29.70 -4.33 10.78
C GLY A 411 -30.75 -3.75 9.83
N ARG A 412 -31.42 -2.67 10.26
CA ARG A 412 -32.40 -1.95 9.41
C ARG A 412 -31.79 -1.41 8.11
N ASP A 413 -30.60 -0.83 8.17
CA ASP A 413 -29.90 -0.30 7.00
C ASP A 413 -29.52 -1.42 6.02
N ILE A 414 -29.08 -2.56 6.55
CA ILE A 414 -28.70 -3.75 5.79
C ILE A 414 -29.94 -4.34 5.10
N LEU A 415 -31.02 -4.58 5.84
CA LEU A 415 -32.28 -5.11 5.28
C LEU A 415 -32.84 -4.16 4.22
N ALA A 416 -32.82 -2.85 4.46
CA ALA A 416 -33.22 -1.85 3.47
C ALA A 416 -32.33 -1.90 2.21
N ALA A 417 -31.03 -2.19 2.33
CA ALA A 417 -30.13 -2.38 1.20
C ALA A 417 -30.47 -3.64 0.40
N VAL A 418 -30.76 -4.75 1.08
CA VAL A 418 -31.24 -5.98 0.45
C VAL A 418 -32.50 -5.68 -0.37
N GLN A 419 -33.51 -5.05 0.25
CA GLN A 419 -34.76 -4.70 -0.43
C GLN A 419 -34.54 -3.75 -1.62
N ARG A 420 -33.61 -2.79 -1.55
CA ARG A 420 -33.24 -1.96 -2.71
C ARG A 420 -32.61 -2.78 -3.83
N GLY A 421 -31.73 -3.72 -3.50
CA GLY A 421 -31.09 -4.60 -4.49
C GLY A 421 -32.10 -5.51 -5.19
N LEU A 422 -33.10 -5.99 -4.46
CA LEU A 422 -34.21 -6.82 -4.97
C LEU A 422 -35.11 -6.11 -5.99
N LYS A 423 -35.20 -4.77 -5.97
CA LYS A 423 -36.05 -4.01 -6.91
C LYS A 423 -35.61 -4.13 -8.37
N LYS A 424 -34.31 -4.28 -8.63
CA LYS A 424 -33.76 -4.33 -9.97
C LYS A 424 -32.47 -5.13 -9.99
N ALA A 425 -32.46 -6.24 -10.73
CA ALA A 425 -31.27 -7.03 -10.97
C ALA A 425 -30.15 -6.19 -11.62
N HIS A 426 -28.91 -6.59 -11.36
CA HIS A 426 -27.74 -5.96 -11.92
C HIS A 426 -27.74 -6.11 -13.45
N GLY A 427 -27.42 -5.04 -14.18
CA GLY A 427 -27.24 -5.11 -15.63
C GLY A 427 -25.96 -5.85 -16.03
N PRO A 428 -25.51 -5.71 -17.28
CA PRO A 428 -24.17 -6.14 -17.66
C PRO A 428 -23.12 -5.50 -16.74
N ILE A 429 -22.12 -6.28 -16.32
CA ILE A 429 -21.03 -5.77 -15.48
C ILE A 429 -20.29 -4.68 -16.26
N PRO A 430 -20.23 -3.42 -15.75
CA PRO A 430 -19.55 -2.36 -16.44
C PRO A 430 -18.05 -2.65 -16.54
N ARG A 431 -17.43 -2.16 -17.62
CA ARG A 431 -15.96 -2.12 -17.69
C ARG A 431 -15.49 -1.12 -16.64
N LEU A 432 -14.67 -1.57 -15.70
CA LEU A 432 -14.07 -0.71 -14.69
C LEU A 432 -13.11 0.27 -15.40
N GLU A 433 -13.28 1.57 -15.16
CA GLU A 433 -12.33 2.58 -15.61
C GLU A 433 -10.95 2.30 -15.00
N GLY A 434 -9.90 2.42 -15.81
CA GLY A 434 -8.53 2.06 -15.41
C GLY A 434 -8.26 0.55 -15.32
N ALA A 435 -9.25 -0.33 -15.52
CA ALA A 435 -8.92 -1.72 -15.83
C ALA A 435 -8.28 -1.72 -17.21
N ILE A 436 -6.96 -1.91 -17.25
CA ILE A 436 -6.23 -2.19 -18.48
C ILE A 436 -7.03 -3.32 -19.14
N PRO A 437 -7.65 -3.09 -20.32
CA PRO A 437 -8.35 -4.14 -21.01
C PRO A 437 -7.38 -5.30 -21.04
N ARG A 438 -7.81 -6.52 -20.69
CA ARG A 438 -7.01 -7.69 -21.01
C ARG A 438 -6.87 -7.66 -22.52
N ARG A 439 -5.77 -7.07 -22.99
CA ARG A 439 -5.45 -6.88 -24.40
C ARG A 439 -5.49 -8.29 -24.92
N ARG A 440 -6.52 -8.61 -25.72
CA ARG A 440 -6.74 -9.98 -26.16
C ARG A 440 -5.52 -10.32 -27.01
N MET A 441 -4.63 -11.13 -26.46
CA MET A 441 -3.39 -11.46 -27.13
C MET A 441 -3.74 -12.40 -28.27
N ASP A 442 -3.24 -12.09 -29.46
CA ASP A 442 -3.25 -13.07 -30.53
C ASP A 442 -2.20 -14.14 -30.24
N ARG A 443 -2.25 -15.25 -30.99
CA ARG A 443 -1.29 -16.36 -30.80
C ARG A 443 0.17 -15.92 -30.96
N ARG A 444 0.44 -14.84 -31.72
CA ARG A 444 1.79 -14.30 -31.91
C ARG A 444 2.28 -13.58 -30.65
N ALA A 445 1.47 -12.68 -30.11
CA ALA A 445 1.77 -11.97 -28.88
C ALA A 445 1.89 -12.93 -27.68
N GLU A 446 1.06 -13.98 -27.60
CA GLU A 446 1.20 -15.02 -26.56
C GLU A 446 2.55 -15.72 -26.63
N ARG A 447 3.02 -16.08 -27.84
CA ARG A 447 4.36 -16.68 -28.02
C ARG A 447 5.47 -15.72 -27.62
N ARG A 448 5.39 -14.45 -28.01
CA ARG A 448 6.34 -13.41 -27.59
C ARG A 448 6.38 -13.31 -26.06
N LEU A 449 5.22 -13.28 -25.39
CA LEU A 449 5.16 -13.24 -23.93
C LEU A 449 5.79 -14.46 -23.27
N VAL A 450 5.59 -15.67 -23.82
CA VAL A 450 6.26 -16.87 -23.33
C VAL A 450 7.78 -16.77 -23.48
N ALA A 451 8.27 -16.30 -24.64
CA ALA A 451 9.70 -16.08 -24.88
C ALA A 451 10.28 -15.03 -23.93
N LEU A 452 9.59 -13.91 -23.73
CA LEU A 452 9.97 -12.86 -22.78
C LEU A 452 9.98 -13.36 -21.33
N LYS A 453 9.00 -14.17 -20.92
CA LYS A 453 8.98 -14.78 -19.58
C LYS A 453 10.17 -15.71 -19.37
N ARG A 454 10.52 -16.52 -20.38
CA ARG A 454 11.71 -17.38 -20.34
C ARG A 454 12.98 -16.54 -20.23
N TRP A 455 13.14 -15.55 -21.12
CA TRP A 455 14.27 -14.62 -21.08
C TRP A 455 14.41 -13.96 -19.71
N ARG A 456 13.32 -13.41 -19.16
CA ARG A 456 13.30 -12.76 -17.84
C ARG A 456 13.72 -13.72 -16.74
N SER A 457 13.22 -14.95 -16.72
CA SER A 457 13.59 -15.93 -15.71
C SER A 457 15.08 -16.26 -15.76
N THR A 458 15.66 -16.44 -16.95
CA THR A 458 17.10 -16.65 -17.13
C THR A 458 17.88 -15.44 -16.64
N ARG A 459 17.53 -14.24 -17.11
CA ARG A 459 18.24 -13.01 -16.76
C ARG A 459 18.14 -12.64 -15.27
N ALA A 460 16.97 -12.85 -14.66
CA ALA A 460 16.76 -12.66 -13.23
C ALA A 460 17.63 -13.62 -12.41
N SER A 461 17.75 -14.88 -12.84
CA SER A 461 18.66 -15.84 -12.19
C SER A 461 20.12 -15.43 -12.30
N GLU A 462 20.58 -14.98 -13.47
CA GLU A 462 21.96 -14.48 -13.66
C GLU A 462 22.27 -13.28 -12.77
N LEU A 463 21.28 -12.40 -12.60
CA LEU A 463 21.39 -11.20 -11.77
C LEU A 463 21.09 -11.48 -10.29
N ALA A 464 20.71 -12.70 -9.91
CA ALA A 464 20.20 -13.02 -8.59
C ALA A 464 19.11 -12.03 -8.13
N LEU A 465 18.11 -11.77 -8.98
CA LEU A 465 16.99 -10.88 -8.72
C LEU A 465 15.66 -11.64 -8.75
N ASP A 466 14.68 -11.11 -8.03
CA ASP A 466 13.30 -11.52 -8.24
C ASP A 466 12.86 -11.14 -9.68
N PRO A 467 12.22 -12.06 -10.44
CA PRO A 467 11.78 -11.76 -11.80
C PRO A 467 10.84 -10.55 -11.88
N GLY A 468 9.95 -10.36 -10.90
CA GLY A 468 9.03 -9.22 -10.85
C GLY A 468 9.74 -7.89 -10.62
N VAL A 469 10.81 -7.88 -9.82
CA VAL A 469 11.68 -6.69 -9.62
C VAL A 469 12.38 -6.30 -10.92
N LEU A 470 12.91 -7.30 -11.65
CA LEU A 470 13.56 -7.06 -12.94
C LEU A 470 12.57 -6.52 -13.98
N CYS A 471 11.43 -7.20 -14.16
CA CYS A 471 10.39 -6.77 -15.09
C CYS A 471 9.01 -7.36 -14.71
N PRO A 472 8.04 -6.54 -14.30
CA PRO A 472 6.72 -7.03 -13.94
C PRO A 472 5.99 -7.63 -15.15
N ASN A 473 5.04 -8.54 -14.90
CA ASN A 473 4.27 -9.17 -15.99
C ASN A 473 3.54 -8.16 -16.86
N THR A 474 3.07 -7.05 -16.28
CA THR A 474 2.40 -5.96 -17.01
C THR A 474 3.30 -5.35 -18.08
N ALA A 475 4.59 -5.13 -17.76
CA ALA A 475 5.57 -4.63 -18.72
C ALA A 475 5.86 -5.66 -19.82
N LEU A 476 6.02 -6.94 -19.47
CA LEU A 476 6.20 -8.00 -20.47
C LEU A 476 5.00 -8.14 -21.41
N GLU A 477 3.77 -8.02 -20.88
CA GLU A 477 2.54 -8.05 -21.67
C GLU A 477 2.45 -6.86 -22.62
N ALA A 478 2.82 -5.66 -22.17
CA ALA A 478 2.89 -4.47 -23.01
C ALA A 478 3.92 -4.64 -24.14
N ILE A 479 5.15 -5.06 -23.82
CA ILE A 479 6.21 -5.33 -24.80
C ILE A 479 5.75 -6.40 -25.81
N ALA A 480 5.17 -7.51 -25.33
CA ALA A 480 4.71 -8.59 -26.18
C ALA A 480 3.64 -8.15 -27.17
N LEU A 481 2.72 -7.25 -26.77
CA LEU A 481 1.68 -6.77 -27.66
C LEU A 481 2.22 -5.75 -28.67
N GLU A 482 2.95 -4.74 -28.21
CA GLU A 482 3.43 -3.63 -29.04
C GLU A 482 4.54 -4.06 -30.00
N ASN A 483 5.29 -5.12 -29.66
CA ASN A 483 6.37 -5.68 -30.48
C ASN A 483 7.40 -4.63 -30.96
N PRO A 484 8.06 -3.90 -30.06
CA PRO A 484 9.01 -2.87 -30.44
C PRO A 484 10.16 -3.43 -31.29
N ALA A 485 10.52 -2.70 -32.34
CA ALA A 485 11.59 -3.10 -33.27
C ALA A 485 13.01 -2.88 -32.72
N ASP A 486 13.15 -1.99 -31.74
CA ASP A 486 14.40 -1.53 -31.14
C ASP A 486 14.25 -1.18 -29.64
N ALA A 487 15.37 -0.99 -28.95
CA ALA A 487 15.41 -0.63 -27.53
C ALA A 487 14.73 0.72 -27.25
N ALA A 488 14.75 1.64 -28.21
CA ALA A 488 14.04 2.92 -28.10
C ALA A 488 12.52 2.71 -28.06
N GLY A 489 11.99 1.74 -28.81
CA GLY A 489 10.59 1.32 -28.75
C GLY A 489 10.22 0.72 -27.40
N VAL A 490 11.09 -0.10 -26.82
CA VAL A 490 10.90 -0.63 -25.46
C VAL A 490 10.84 0.52 -24.45
N ALA A 491 11.71 1.52 -24.56
CA ALA A 491 11.77 2.68 -23.65
C ALA A 491 10.56 3.62 -23.73
N ARG A 492 9.79 3.60 -24.83
CA ARG A 492 8.57 4.41 -24.99
C ARG A 492 7.35 3.82 -24.26
N LEU A 493 7.43 2.57 -23.79
CA LEU A 493 6.32 1.92 -23.12
C LEU A 493 6.20 2.41 -21.67
N PRO A 494 5.04 2.92 -21.25
CA PRO A 494 4.87 3.50 -19.91
C PRO A 494 5.01 2.48 -18.78
N GLU A 495 4.76 1.19 -19.06
CA GLU A 495 4.93 0.11 -18.10
C GLU A 495 6.41 -0.28 -17.89
N VAL A 496 7.30 0.17 -18.77
CA VAL A 496 8.72 -0.23 -18.75
C VAL A 496 9.55 0.80 -18.00
N LYS A 497 10.33 0.31 -17.03
CA LYS A 497 11.27 1.13 -16.25
C LYS A 497 12.39 1.66 -17.15
N PRO A 498 12.79 2.94 -17.06
CA PRO A 498 13.80 3.50 -17.97
C PRO A 498 15.16 2.79 -17.88
N TRP A 499 15.64 2.48 -16.67
CA TRP A 499 16.87 1.71 -16.48
C TRP A 499 16.79 0.30 -17.08
N PHE A 500 15.62 -0.33 -17.03
CA PHE A 500 15.41 -1.65 -17.63
C PHE A 500 15.56 -1.55 -19.15
N ALA A 501 14.89 -0.57 -19.77
CA ALA A 501 14.98 -0.37 -21.22
C ALA A 501 16.41 -0.08 -21.67
N ARG A 502 17.16 0.74 -20.91
CA ARG A 502 18.58 1.01 -21.22
C ARG A 502 19.50 -0.19 -21.02
N SER A 503 19.22 -1.03 -20.02
CA SER A 503 20.11 -2.16 -19.68
C SER A 503 19.81 -3.42 -20.48
N PHE A 504 18.56 -3.60 -20.89
CA PHE A 504 18.05 -4.87 -21.44
C PHE A 504 17.19 -4.72 -22.70
N GLY A 505 17.02 -3.50 -23.22
CA GLY A 505 16.17 -3.26 -24.39
C GLY A 505 16.58 -4.10 -25.60
N ASP A 506 17.88 -4.20 -25.89
CA ASP A 506 18.38 -5.00 -27.02
C ASP A 506 18.15 -6.51 -26.81
N ASP A 507 18.38 -7.01 -25.59
CA ASP A 507 18.13 -8.41 -25.23
C ASP A 507 16.64 -8.77 -25.41
N VAL A 508 15.75 -7.87 -24.99
CA VAL A 508 14.30 -8.00 -25.13
C VAL A 508 13.89 -8.04 -26.60
N VAL A 509 14.43 -7.14 -27.43
CA VAL A 509 14.16 -7.11 -28.88
C VAL A 509 14.67 -8.38 -29.57
N ALA A 510 15.83 -8.89 -29.17
CA ALA A 510 16.34 -10.17 -29.67
C ALA A 510 15.41 -11.33 -29.31
N ALA A 511 14.89 -11.37 -28.08
CA ALA A 511 13.91 -12.37 -27.65
C ALA A 511 12.60 -12.30 -28.45
N LEU A 512 12.12 -11.09 -28.80
CA LEU A 512 10.95 -10.90 -29.66
C LEU A 512 11.19 -11.46 -31.08
N ARG A 513 12.31 -11.09 -31.70
CA ARG A 513 12.67 -11.57 -33.05
C ARG A 513 12.82 -13.08 -33.10
N GLY A 514 13.44 -13.69 -32.09
CA GLY A 514 13.54 -15.14 -31.98
C GLY A 514 12.18 -15.84 -31.87
N ALA A 515 11.23 -15.25 -31.14
CA ALA A 515 9.88 -15.79 -31.00
C ALA A 515 9.07 -15.73 -32.31
N ASP A 516 9.22 -14.65 -33.08
CA ASP A 516 8.54 -14.50 -34.37
C ASP A 516 9.20 -15.36 -35.47
N ALA A 517 10.53 -15.54 -35.47
CA ALA A 517 11.24 -16.39 -36.42
C ALA A 517 10.88 -17.88 -36.27
N HIS A 518 10.77 -18.38 -35.03
CA HIS A 518 10.34 -19.76 -34.77
C HIS A 518 8.87 -20.02 -35.14
N ALA A 519 8.08 -18.99 -35.43
CA ALA A 519 6.72 -19.13 -35.93
C ALA A 519 6.62 -19.09 -37.47
N ALA A 520 7.68 -18.66 -38.15
CA ALA A 520 7.76 -18.60 -39.60
C ALA A 520 8.41 -19.85 -40.22
N ALA A 521 9.26 -20.53 -39.46
CA ALA A 521 9.74 -21.89 -39.71
C ALA A 521 8.71 -22.93 -39.25
#